data_AF-A0A2P2L0L7-F1
#
_entry.id   AF-A0A2P2L0L7-F1
#
_cell.length_a   1.000
_cell.length_b   1.000
_cell.length_c   1.000
_cell.angle_alpha   90.00
_cell.angle_beta   90.00
_cell.angle_gamma   90.00
#
_symmetry.space_group_name_H-M   'P 1'
#
loop_
_entity.id
_entity.type
_entity.pdbx_description
1 polymer ?
#
loop_
_entity_poly.entity_id
_entity_poly.type
_entity_poly.pdbx_seq_one_letter_code
_entity_poly.pdbx_strand_id
1 'polypeptide(L)'
;MARKKIREYDSKRLLKEHFKRLAGYELPIKSAQVTQATDFNELAEKEPWLLSGKLVVKPDMLFGKRGKSGLVALNLDLSQVAVFVKERLGKEVEMGGCKGPITTFIVEPFIPHDEEFYLNIVSDRLGCTISFSECGGIEIEENWDKVKTIFLPSGVSFTSELCAPLVATLALEVISAELRMMDGFALLLWLIYFYFLFFFP
;
A
#
# COMPACT_ATOMS: atom_id res chain seq x y z
N MET A 1 9.18 13.98 17.42
CA MET A 1 9.33 12.51 17.29
C MET A 1 9.80 12.16 15.88
N ALA A 2 10.64 11.13 15.75
CA ALA A 2 11.14 10.67 14.47
C ALA A 2 10.10 9.79 13.75
N ARG A 3 9.86 10.03 12.46
CA ARG A 3 9.02 9.19 11.61
C ARG A 3 9.89 8.05 11.05
N LYS A 4 9.54 6.80 11.33
CA LYS A 4 10.22 5.62 10.77
C LYS A 4 9.36 5.01 9.67
N LYS A 5 9.98 4.72 8.53
CA LYS A 5 9.33 3.97 7.46
C LYS A 5 9.21 2.50 7.88
N ILE A 6 8.08 1.88 7.55
CA ILE A 6 7.85 0.45 7.68
C ILE A 6 7.67 -0.16 6.28
N ARG A 7 7.95 -1.45 6.15
CA ARG A 7 7.85 -2.16 4.86
C ARG A 7 6.41 -2.25 4.39
N GLU A 8 6.24 -2.47 3.10
CA GLU A 8 4.91 -2.57 2.48
C GLU A 8 4.14 -3.77 3.04
N TYR A 9 4.81 -4.91 3.24
CA TYR A 9 4.23 -6.10 3.89
C TYR A 9 3.67 -5.78 5.29
N ASP A 10 4.48 -5.13 6.13
CA ASP A 10 4.07 -4.79 7.50
C ASP A 10 2.91 -3.79 7.51
N SER A 11 2.97 -2.80 6.61
CA SER A 11 1.91 -1.79 6.45
C SER A 11 0.58 -2.43 6.06
N LYS A 12 0.60 -3.34 5.07
CA LYS A 12 -0.58 -4.06 4.58
C LYS A 12 -1.17 -4.99 5.64
N ARG A 13 -0.32 -5.67 6.41
CA ARG A 13 -0.74 -6.50 7.54
C ARG A 13 -1.44 -5.67 8.62
N LEU A 14 -0.82 -4.56 9.05
CA LEU A 14 -1.40 -3.66 10.05
C LEU A 14 -2.71 -3.05 9.58
N LEU A 15 -2.77 -2.62 8.31
CA LEU A 15 -3.99 -2.12 7.68
C LEU A 15 -5.09 -3.17 7.71
N LYS A 16 -4.84 -4.39 7.21
CA LYS A 16 -5.83 -5.47 7.22
C LYS A 16 -6.36 -5.78 8.63
N GLU A 17 -5.45 -5.91 9.60
CA GLU A 17 -5.78 -6.27 10.99
C GLU A 17 -6.63 -5.19 11.67
N HIS A 18 -6.24 -3.92 11.53
CA HIS A 18 -6.91 -2.83 12.23
C HIS A 18 -8.14 -2.33 11.48
N PHE A 19 -8.15 -2.33 10.14
CA PHE A 19 -9.31 -1.85 9.37
C PHE A 19 -10.57 -2.64 9.70
N LYS A 20 -10.48 -3.97 9.82
CA LYS A 20 -11.60 -4.82 10.25
C LYS A 20 -12.17 -4.42 11.61
N ARG A 21 -11.29 -4.13 12.57
CA ARG A 21 -11.68 -3.69 13.93
C ARG A 21 -12.41 -2.34 13.92
N LEU A 22 -12.04 -1.44 13.01
CA LEU A 22 -12.50 -0.04 13.02
C LEU A 22 -13.69 0.22 12.11
N ALA A 23 -13.65 -0.34 10.90
CA ALA A 23 -14.67 -0.13 9.89
C ALA A 23 -15.67 -1.29 9.82
N GLY A 24 -15.47 -2.35 10.62
CA GLY A 24 -16.33 -3.55 10.60
C GLY A 24 -16.25 -4.35 9.30
N TYR A 25 -15.31 -4.04 8.42
CA TYR A 25 -15.15 -4.63 7.09
C TYR A 25 -13.74 -5.17 6.89
N GLU A 26 -13.62 -6.36 6.31
CA GLU A 26 -12.32 -6.97 6.02
C GLU A 26 -11.84 -6.58 4.63
N LEU A 27 -10.69 -5.90 4.56
CA LEU A 27 -10.05 -5.63 3.29
C LEU A 27 -9.50 -6.94 2.70
N PRO A 28 -9.72 -7.25 1.40
CA PRO A 28 -9.26 -8.47 0.75
C PRO A 28 -7.74 -8.44 0.45
N ILE A 29 -6.94 -7.89 1.37
CA ILE A 29 -5.50 -7.81 1.27
C ILE A 29 -4.89 -9.18 1.51
N LYS A 30 -4.07 -9.62 0.55
CA LYS A 30 -3.26 -10.83 0.60
C LYS A 30 -1.83 -10.46 0.22
N SER A 31 -0.90 -10.73 1.12
CA SER A 31 0.51 -10.44 0.93
C SER A 31 1.36 -11.47 1.65
N ALA A 32 2.38 -11.98 0.96
CA ALA A 32 3.39 -12.86 1.52
C ALA A 32 4.77 -12.19 1.41
N GLN A 33 5.59 -12.30 2.46
CA GLN A 33 6.97 -11.83 2.43
C GLN A 33 7.91 -12.97 2.09
N VAL A 34 8.86 -12.72 1.19
CA VAL A 34 9.87 -13.69 0.75
C VAL A 34 11.25 -13.14 1.05
N THR A 35 12.10 -13.97 1.64
CA THR A 35 13.50 -13.69 1.96
C THR A 35 14.37 -14.87 1.53
N GLN A 36 15.68 -14.80 1.78
CA GLN A 36 16.59 -15.92 1.53
C GLN A 36 16.22 -17.20 2.28
N ALA A 37 15.59 -17.08 3.46
CA ALA A 37 15.22 -18.23 4.29
C ALA A 37 13.85 -18.84 3.92
N THR A 38 13.14 -18.28 2.93
CA THR A 38 11.79 -18.72 2.58
C THR A 38 11.83 -19.99 1.75
N ASP A 39 11.20 -21.06 2.25
CA ASP A 39 10.81 -22.21 1.45
C ASP A 39 9.44 -21.95 0.79
N PHE A 40 9.37 -22.12 -0.54
CA PHE A 40 8.15 -21.81 -1.30
C PHE A 40 7.05 -22.87 -1.13
N ASN A 41 7.39 -24.11 -0.79
CA ASN A 41 6.40 -25.15 -0.51
C ASN A 41 5.74 -24.86 0.84
N GLU A 42 6.53 -24.60 1.89
CA GLU A 42 6.00 -24.20 3.20
C GLU A 42 5.18 -22.91 3.10
N LEU A 43 5.63 -21.96 2.29
CA LEU A 43 4.90 -20.72 2.06
C LEU A 43 3.54 -20.99 1.38
N ALA A 44 3.49 -21.88 0.39
CA ALA A 44 2.24 -22.24 -0.29
C ALA A 44 1.27 -23.00 0.62
N GLU A 45 1.77 -23.84 1.54
CA GLU A 45 0.95 -24.49 2.56
C GLU A 45 0.33 -23.48 3.53
N LYS A 46 1.13 -22.51 3.98
CA LYS A 46 0.67 -21.44 4.88
C LYS A 46 -0.28 -20.47 4.19
N GLU A 47 -0.04 -20.18 2.92
CA GLU A 47 -0.77 -19.19 2.12
C GLU A 47 -1.32 -19.82 0.82
N PRO A 48 -2.35 -20.71 0.90
CA PRO A 48 -2.82 -21.48 -0.26
C PRO A 48 -3.29 -20.64 -1.46
N TRP A 49 -3.63 -19.36 -1.23
CA TRP A 49 -4.03 -18.44 -2.30
C TRP A 49 -2.91 -18.15 -3.30
N LEU A 50 -1.65 -18.42 -2.95
CA LEU A 50 -0.51 -18.32 -3.87
C LEU A 50 -0.62 -19.28 -5.06
N LEU A 51 -1.40 -20.36 -4.92
CA LEU A 51 -1.61 -21.36 -5.96
C LEU A 51 -2.88 -21.11 -6.79
N SER A 52 -3.78 -20.24 -6.32
CA SER A 52 -5.12 -20.10 -6.88
C SER A 52 -5.26 -19.05 -7.99
N GLY A 53 -4.18 -18.34 -8.34
CA GLY A 53 -4.27 -17.24 -9.29
C GLY A 53 -2.92 -16.70 -9.72
N LYS A 54 -2.98 -15.61 -10.48
CA LYS A 54 -1.81 -14.88 -10.94
C LYS A 54 -1.29 -13.95 -9.86
N LEU A 55 0.01 -13.71 -9.86
CA LEU A 55 0.76 -13.06 -8.80
C LEU A 55 1.57 -11.88 -9.35
N VAL A 56 1.85 -10.95 -8.43
CA VAL A 56 2.82 -9.88 -8.56
C VAL A 56 3.93 -10.12 -7.54
N VAL A 57 5.17 -9.91 -7.95
CA VAL A 57 6.33 -9.93 -7.05
C VAL A 57 7.19 -8.69 -7.27
N LYS A 58 7.62 -8.07 -6.16
CA LYS A 58 8.46 -6.86 -6.17
C LYS A 58 9.31 -6.78 -4.90
N PRO A 59 10.48 -6.12 -4.92
CA PRO A 59 11.25 -5.85 -3.72
C PRO A 59 10.46 -5.03 -2.68
N ASP A 60 10.66 -5.37 -1.41
CA ASP A 60 10.06 -4.69 -0.27
C ASP A 60 11.15 -4.15 0.67
N MET A 61 11.83 -3.10 0.21
CA MET A 61 13.02 -2.55 0.88
C MET A 61 13.00 -1.01 0.93
N LEU A 62 11.81 -0.42 1.05
CA LEU A 62 11.61 1.01 1.33
C LEU A 62 12.14 2.00 0.27
N PHE A 63 12.32 1.54 -0.98
CA PHE A 63 12.62 2.39 -2.13
C PHE A 63 11.45 2.44 -3.12
N GLY A 64 11.29 3.60 -3.77
CA GLY A 64 10.23 3.86 -4.75
C GLY A 64 10.60 3.42 -6.17
N LYS A 65 9.76 3.78 -7.15
CA LYS A 65 10.02 3.61 -8.60
C LYS A 65 10.34 2.19 -9.10
N ARG A 66 9.98 1.17 -8.31
CA ARG A 66 10.21 -0.26 -8.61
C ARG A 66 9.70 -0.67 -10.01
N GLY A 67 8.54 -0.17 -10.43
CA GLY A 67 7.98 -0.43 -11.76
C GLY A 67 8.85 0.13 -12.88
N LYS A 68 9.28 1.41 -12.76
CA LYS A 68 10.14 2.08 -13.75
C LYS A 68 11.56 1.45 -13.80
N SER A 69 11.96 0.75 -12.75
CA SER A 69 13.25 0.06 -12.66
C SER A 69 13.23 -1.42 -13.06
N GLY A 70 12.11 -1.94 -13.59
CA GLY A 70 12.01 -3.36 -13.99
C GLY A 70 12.10 -4.35 -12.82
N LEU A 71 11.83 -3.88 -11.60
CA LEU A 71 11.85 -4.67 -10.37
C LEU A 71 10.47 -5.18 -9.96
N VAL A 72 9.47 -5.06 -10.83
CA VAL A 72 8.13 -5.58 -10.63
C VAL A 72 7.87 -6.60 -11.73
N ALA A 73 7.51 -7.82 -11.36
CA ALA A 73 6.94 -8.78 -12.30
C ALA A 73 5.47 -9.00 -12.00
N LEU A 74 4.68 -9.02 -13.06
CA LEU A 74 3.22 -9.11 -13.04
C LEU A 74 2.79 -10.42 -13.71
N ASN A 75 1.55 -10.85 -13.41
CA ASN A 75 0.89 -11.97 -14.09
C ASN A 75 1.69 -13.30 -14.04
N LEU A 76 2.35 -13.57 -12.91
CA LEU A 76 3.15 -14.78 -12.72
C LEU A 76 2.36 -15.88 -11.98
N ASP A 77 2.73 -17.14 -12.17
CA ASP A 77 2.42 -18.19 -11.19
C ASP A 77 3.52 -18.30 -10.11
N LEU A 78 3.28 -19.10 -9.06
CA LEU A 78 4.22 -19.23 -7.94
C LEU A 78 5.61 -19.75 -8.37
N SER A 79 5.68 -20.63 -9.38
CA SER A 79 6.95 -21.16 -9.88
C SER A 79 7.77 -20.06 -10.57
N GLN A 80 7.10 -19.23 -11.37
CA GLN A 80 7.72 -18.07 -12.02
C GLN A 80 8.14 -17.01 -11.00
N VAL A 81 7.37 -16.81 -9.92
CA VAL A 81 7.76 -15.95 -8.79
C VAL A 81 9.05 -16.45 -8.14
N ALA A 82 9.16 -17.76 -7.88
CA ALA A 82 10.36 -18.34 -7.28
C ALA A 82 11.60 -18.13 -8.16
N VAL A 83 11.47 -18.28 -9.49
CA VAL A 83 12.54 -17.97 -10.45
C VAL A 83 12.91 -16.49 -10.39
N PHE A 84 11.93 -15.59 -10.46
CA PHE A 84 12.16 -14.14 -10.41
C PHE A 84 12.91 -13.71 -9.15
N VAL A 85 12.53 -14.25 -7.99
CA VAL A 85 13.20 -13.99 -6.70
C VAL A 85 14.62 -14.54 -6.73
N LYS A 86 14.80 -15.81 -7.11
CA LYS A 86 16.13 -16.46 -7.15
C LYS A 86 17.12 -15.70 -8.02
N GLU A 87 16.67 -15.17 -9.15
CA GLU A 87 17.51 -14.39 -10.05
C GLU A 87 17.93 -13.03 -9.48
N ARG A 88 17.22 -12.47 -8.49
CA ARG A 88 17.42 -11.09 -8.02
C ARG A 88 17.88 -11.01 -6.57
N LEU A 89 17.61 -12.03 -5.77
CA LEU A 89 18.05 -12.10 -4.39
C LEU A 89 19.59 -11.99 -4.32
N GLY A 90 20.08 -11.08 -3.48
CA GLY A 90 21.51 -10.79 -3.34
C GLY A 90 22.12 -9.90 -4.43
N LYS A 91 21.42 -9.66 -5.55
CA LYS A 91 21.92 -8.73 -6.58
C LYS A 91 21.87 -7.31 -6.07
N GLU A 92 22.95 -6.57 -6.29
CA GLU A 92 23.01 -5.15 -5.96
C GLU A 92 22.11 -4.33 -6.88
N VAL A 93 21.38 -3.40 -6.29
CA VAL A 93 20.65 -2.35 -7.00
C VAL A 93 21.08 -1.00 -6.47
N GLU A 94 21.10 -0.01 -7.35
CA GLU A 94 21.33 1.39 -7.00
C GLU A 94 20.03 2.17 -7.15
N MET A 95 19.61 2.82 -6.07
CA MET A 95 18.37 3.59 -6.01
C MET A 95 18.63 4.92 -5.31
N GLY A 96 18.55 6.02 -6.06
CA GLY A 96 18.73 7.37 -5.49
C GLY A 96 20.09 7.58 -4.81
N GLY A 97 21.16 7.02 -5.37
CA GLY A 97 22.53 7.12 -4.84
C GLY A 97 22.85 6.13 -3.71
N CYS A 98 21.90 5.30 -3.29
CA CYS A 98 22.13 4.22 -2.34
C CYS A 98 22.26 2.88 -3.08
N LYS A 99 23.35 2.16 -2.82
CA LYS A 99 23.61 0.83 -3.39
C LYS A 99 23.48 -0.25 -2.33
N GLY A 100 22.79 -1.35 -2.64
CA GLY A 100 22.68 -2.49 -1.73
C GLY A 100 22.03 -3.72 -2.36
N PRO A 101 22.21 -4.91 -1.77
CA PRO A 101 21.65 -6.15 -2.29
C PRO A 101 20.13 -6.21 -2.05
N ILE A 102 19.38 -6.81 -2.98
CA ILE A 102 17.96 -7.11 -2.74
C ILE A 102 17.86 -8.32 -1.79
N THR A 103 17.28 -8.13 -0.60
CA THR A 103 17.17 -9.19 0.42
C THR A 103 15.74 -9.63 0.70
N THR A 104 14.75 -8.84 0.26
CA THR A 104 13.35 -9.04 0.67
C THR A 104 12.39 -8.65 -0.45
N PHE A 105 11.40 -9.50 -0.67
CA PHE A 105 10.33 -9.32 -1.64
C PHE A 105 8.96 -9.43 -0.97
N ILE A 106 7.96 -8.84 -1.61
CA ILE A 106 6.55 -9.05 -1.31
C ILE A 106 5.87 -9.69 -2.53
N VAL A 107 5.04 -10.70 -2.29
CA VAL A 107 4.22 -11.40 -3.28
C VAL A 107 2.75 -11.14 -2.98
N GLU A 108 1.99 -10.80 -4.00
CA GLU A 108 0.58 -10.40 -3.89
C GLU A 108 -0.22 -10.97 -5.07
N PRO A 109 -1.56 -11.11 -4.97
CA PRO A 109 -2.38 -11.41 -6.14
C PRO A 109 -2.23 -10.33 -7.21
N PHE A 110 -2.14 -10.76 -8.47
CA PHE A 110 -2.31 -9.88 -9.62
C PHE A 110 -3.80 -9.61 -9.79
N ILE A 111 -4.16 -8.32 -9.79
CA ILE A 111 -5.52 -7.85 -10.00
C ILE A 111 -5.55 -7.21 -11.38
N PRO A 112 -6.19 -7.81 -12.39
CA PRO A 112 -6.46 -7.13 -13.66
C PRO A 112 -7.39 -5.95 -13.40
N HIS A 113 -7.01 -4.76 -13.88
CA HIS A 113 -7.78 -3.54 -13.74
C HIS A 113 -7.39 -2.56 -14.87
N ASP A 114 -8.33 -1.67 -15.20
CA ASP A 114 -8.12 -0.59 -16.17
C ASP A 114 -7.95 0.78 -15.50
N GLU A 115 -8.27 0.87 -14.20
CA GLU A 115 -8.28 2.11 -13.42
C GLU A 115 -7.36 2.01 -12.20
N GLU A 116 -6.56 3.06 -11.96
CA GLU A 116 -5.69 3.18 -10.78
C GLU A 116 -5.97 4.50 -10.08
N PHE A 117 -6.17 4.45 -8.76
CA PHE A 117 -6.38 5.64 -7.93
C PHE A 117 -5.15 5.96 -7.09
N TYR A 118 -4.97 7.24 -6.78
CA TYR A 118 -3.99 7.71 -5.82
C TYR A 118 -4.70 8.17 -4.55
N LEU A 119 -4.24 7.69 -3.39
CA LEU A 119 -4.62 8.20 -2.07
C LEU A 119 -3.35 8.37 -1.23
N ASN A 120 -3.19 9.55 -0.65
CA ASN A 120 -2.13 9.85 0.29
C ASN A 120 -2.69 10.62 1.48
N ILE A 121 -2.21 10.29 2.66
CA ILE A 121 -2.59 11.00 3.88
C ILE A 121 -1.34 11.29 4.68
N VAL A 122 -1.12 12.57 4.96
CA VAL A 122 0.03 13.05 5.71
C VAL A 122 -0.46 13.72 6.98
N SER A 123 -0.09 13.14 8.13
CA SER A 123 -0.36 13.75 9.43
C SER A 123 0.53 14.99 9.65
N ASP A 124 -0.09 16.03 10.20
CA ASP A 124 0.52 17.28 10.66
C ASP A 124 0.14 17.52 12.13
N ARG A 125 0.72 18.54 12.76
CA ARG A 125 0.47 18.94 14.15
C ARG A 125 -1.00 19.30 14.40
N LEU A 126 -1.66 19.91 13.42
CA LEU A 126 -3.02 20.45 13.56
C LEU A 126 -4.09 19.63 12.82
N GLY A 127 -3.73 18.47 12.27
CA GLY A 127 -4.65 17.66 11.47
C GLY A 127 -3.95 16.68 10.55
N CYS A 128 -4.58 16.37 9.42
CA CYS A 128 -3.94 15.66 8.33
C CYS A 128 -4.33 16.25 6.98
N THR A 129 -3.40 16.18 6.04
CA THR A 129 -3.63 16.49 4.63
C THR A 129 -4.00 15.20 3.91
N ILE A 130 -5.12 15.20 3.20
CA ILE A 130 -5.61 14.06 2.42
C ILE A 130 -5.59 14.46 0.95
N SER A 131 -4.88 13.70 0.13
CA SER A 131 -4.73 13.92 -1.30
C SER A 131 -5.27 12.74 -2.08
N PHE A 132 -6.02 13.01 -3.14
CA PHE A 132 -6.67 12.00 -3.98
C PHE A 132 -6.56 12.33 -5.47
N SER A 133 -6.45 11.31 -6.33
CA SER A 133 -6.57 11.46 -7.79
C SER A 133 -7.10 10.18 -8.43
N GLU A 134 -7.86 10.35 -9.52
CA GLU A 134 -8.33 9.30 -10.43
C GLU A 134 -7.26 8.88 -11.44
N CYS A 135 -6.15 9.63 -11.52
CA CYS A 135 -5.01 9.31 -12.38
C CYS A 135 -3.85 8.79 -11.52
N GLY A 136 -4.07 7.66 -10.84
CA GLY A 136 -3.09 7.01 -10.00
C GLY A 136 -2.00 6.28 -10.77
N GLY A 137 -1.41 5.29 -10.14
CA GLY A 137 -0.46 4.40 -10.81
C GLY A 137 0.98 4.88 -10.88
N ILE A 138 1.72 4.27 -11.80
CA ILE A 138 3.15 4.52 -12.01
C ILE A 138 3.47 5.92 -12.55
N GLU A 139 2.50 6.57 -13.21
CA GLU A 139 2.62 7.90 -13.82
C GLU A 139 2.03 9.03 -12.97
N ILE A 140 1.70 8.78 -11.70
CA ILE A 140 1.17 9.81 -10.80
C ILE A 140 2.12 11.02 -10.65
N GLU A 141 3.44 10.82 -10.69
CA GLU A 141 4.43 11.91 -10.59
C GLU A 141 4.35 12.90 -11.75
N GLU A 142 3.73 12.52 -12.88
CA GLU A 142 3.54 13.35 -14.06
C GLU A 142 2.16 14.02 -14.08
N ASN A 143 1.26 13.64 -13.15
CA ASN A 143 -0.14 14.09 -13.07
C ASN A 143 -0.45 14.85 -11.77
N TRP A 144 0.54 15.56 -11.19
CA TRP A 144 0.35 16.31 -9.94
C TRP A 144 -0.73 17.38 -10.01
N ASP A 145 -0.95 17.97 -11.18
CA ASP A 145 -2.02 18.94 -11.45
C ASP A 145 -3.43 18.34 -11.27
N LYS A 146 -3.57 17.01 -11.37
CA LYS A 146 -4.82 16.28 -11.17
C LYS A 146 -5.04 15.78 -9.75
N VAL A 147 -4.11 16.07 -8.83
CA VAL A 147 -4.22 15.67 -7.43
C VAL A 147 -5.00 16.72 -6.65
N LYS A 148 -6.16 16.32 -6.14
CA LYS A 148 -6.99 17.16 -5.27
C LYS A 148 -6.57 16.94 -3.83
N THR A 149 -6.62 18.00 -3.02
CA THR A 149 -6.15 17.95 -1.63
C THR A 149 -7.12 18.70 -0.72
N ILE A 150 -7.40 18.11 0.44
CA ILE A 150 -8.12 18.75 1.55
C ILE A 150 -7.30 18.65 2.83
N PHE A 151 -7.63 19.49 3.80
CA PHE A 151 -7.08 19.42 5.15
C PHE A 151 -8.20 19.03 6.13
N LEU A 152 -7.98 17.98 6.92
CA LEU A 152 -8.84 17.57 8.02
C LEU A 152 -8.23 18.05 9.34
N PRO A 153 -8.81 19.08 10.00
CA PRO A 153 -8.30 19.56 11.28
C PRO A 153 -8.45 18.51 12.39
N SER A 154 -7.55 18.57 13.38
CA SER A 154 -7.64 17.72 14.57
C SER A 154 -8.95 17.92 15.32
N GLY A 155 -9.59 16.82 15.73
CA GLY A 155 -10.85 16.85 16.47
C GLY A 155 -12.09 17.07 15.62
N VAL A 156 -11.94 17.26 14.31
CA VAL A 156 -13.05 17.31 13.36
C VAL A 156 -13.29 15.90 12.81
N SER A 157 -14.56 15.49 12.75
CA SER A 157 -14.94 14.23 12.13
C SER A 157 -14.79 14.33 10.61
N PHE A 158 -14.38 13.24 9.98
CA PHE A 158 -14.38 13.15 8.53
C PHE A 158 -15.83 12.95 8.05
N THR A 159 -16.34 13.85 7.19
CA THR A 159 -17.73 13.85 6.71
C THR A 159 -17.79 13.92 5.18
N SER A 160 -18.95 13.57 4.62
CA SER A 160 -19.24 13.66 3.18
C SER A 160 -18.97 15.03 2.60
N GLU A 161 -19.30 16.10 3.33
CA GLU A 161 -19.13 17.48 2.88
C GLU A 161 -17.64 17.84 2.80
N LEU A 162 -16.86 17.39 3.78
CA LEU A 162 -15.43 17.67 3.83
C LEU A 162 -14.67 16.95 2.72
N CYS A 163 -15.05 15.72 2.40
CA CYS A 163 -14.41 14.93 1.35
C CYS A 163 -14.97 15.17 -0.05
N ALA A 164 -16.12 15.85 -0.18
CA ALA A 164 -16.76 16.15 -1.46
C ALA A 164 -15.79 16.69 -2.52
N PRO A 165 -14.85 17.63 -2.21
CA PRO A 165 -13.88 18.11 -3.21
C PRO A 165 -13.00 17.01 -3.80
N LEU A 166 -12.68 15.96 -3.03
CA LEU A 166 -11.84 14.85 -3.49
C LEU A 166 -12.59 13.94 -4.46
N VAL A 167 -13.86 13.66 -4.17
CA VAL A 167 -14.66 12.64 -4.86
C VAL A 167 -15.68 13.19 -5.86
N ALA A 168 -15.80 14.51 -6.02
CA ALA A 168 -16.85 15.15 -6.83
C ALA A 168 -16.90 14.72 -8.30
N THR A 169 -15.81 14.15 -8.82
CA THR A 169 -15.70 13.69 -10.22
C THR A 169 -15.88 12.18 -10.38
N LEU A 170 -15.95 11.43 -9.28
CA LEU A 170 -16.14 9.98 -9.29
C LEU A 170 -17.59 9.61 -9.65
N ALA A 171 -17.76 8.47 -10.32
CA ALA A 171 -19.08 7.88 -10.49
C ALA A 171 -19.70 7.49 -9.14
N LEU A 172 -21.02 7.61 -9.00
CA LEU A 172 -21.76 7.33 -7.75
C LEU A 172 -21.51 5.93 -7.20
N GLU A 173 -21.32 4.94 -8.07
CA GLU A 173 -21.07 3.54 -7.72
C GLU A 173 -19.70 3.35 -7.05
N VAL A 174 -18.72 4.12 -7.51
CA VAL A 174 -17.37 4.21 -6.97
C VAL A 174 -17.51 4.85 -5.59
N ILE A 175 -17.94 6.12 -5.50
CA ILE A 175 -18.04 6.94 -4.26
C ILE A 175 -18.34 6.16 -2.96
N SER A 176 -19.32 5.24 -2.93
CA SER A 176 -19.66 4.48 -1.73
C SER A 176 -18.54 3.55 -1.20
N ALA A 177 -17.69 3.00 -2.06
CA ALA A 177 -16.57 2.15 -1.68
C ALA A 177 -15.34 2.97 -1.26
N GLU A 178 -15.01 4.03 -2.00
CA GLU A 178 -13.87 4.90 -1.71
C GLU A 178 -14.10 5.72 -0.46
N LEU A 179 -15.32 6.23 -0.22
CA LEU A 179 -15.63 6.94 1.04
C LEU A 179 -15.45 6.01 2.24
N ARG A 180 -15.91 4.76 2.16
CA ARG A 180 -15.69 3.76 3.23
C ARG A 180 -14.20 3.47 3.43
N MET A 181 -13.41 3.42 2.36
CA MET A 181 -11.97 3.29 2.47
C MET A 181 -11.37 4.52 3.14
N MET A 182 -11.66 5.73 2.67
CA MET A 182 -11.12 6.99 3.18
C MET A 182 -11.46 7.20 4.66
N ASP A 183 -12.71 6.92 5.05
CA ASP A 183 -13.17 6.95 6.45
C ASP A 183 -12.35 5.98 7.30
N GLY A 184 -12.23 4.73 6.87
CA GLY A 184 -11.48 3.71 7.60
C GLY A 184 -9.97 4.02 7.67
N PHE A 185 -9.40 4.62 6.62
CA PHE A 185 -8.01 5.08 6.61
C PHE A 185 -7.79 6.28 7.54
N ALA A 186 -8.71 7.25 7.58
CA ALA A 186 -8.66 8.37 8.50
C ALA A 186 -8.75 7.90 9.97
N LEU A 187 -9.65 6.94 10.26
CA LEU A 187 -9.75 6.31 11.58
C LEU A 187 -8.49 5.52 11.96
N LEU A 188 -7.91 4.79 11.01
CA LEU A 188 -6.66 4.07 11.22
C LEU A 188 -5.51 5.01 11.53
N LEU A 189 -5.39 6.13 10.80
CA LEU A 189 -4.35 7.12 11.05
C LEU A 189 -4.52 7.82 12.38
N TRP A 190 -5.77 8.11 12.78
CA TRP A 190 -6.06 8.63 14.10
C TRP A 190 -5.58 7.66 15.19
N LEU A 191 -5.78 6.34 15.04
CA LEU A 191 -5.28 5.36 15.99
C LEU A 191 -3.79 5.12 15.92
N ILE A 192 -3.15 5.15 14.74
CA ILE A 192 -1.69 5.08 14.66
C ILE A 192 -1.09 6.30 15.36
N TYR A 193 -1.69 7.48 15.20
CA TYR A 193 -1.28 8.68 15.91
C TYR A 193 -1.55 8.58 17.42
N PHE A 194 -2.71 8.12 17.84
CA PHE A 194 -3.09 8.11 19.26
C PHE A 194 -2.50 6.92 20.03
N TYR A 195 -2.48 5.71 19.46
CA TYR A 195 -2.01 4.49 20.12
C TYR A 195 -0.54 4.15 19.84
N PHE A 196 -0.03 4.38 18.63
CA PHE A 196 1.37 4.03 18.32
C PHE A 196 2.36 5.19 18.52
N LEU A 197 1.91 6.45 18.55
CA LEU A 197 2.77 7.61 18.73
C LEU A 197 2.65 8.29 20.12
N PHE A 198 1.55 8.10 20.86
CA PHE A 198 1.36 8.69 22.20
C PHE A 198 1.47 7.69 23.38
N PHE A 199 1.46 6.37 23.13
CA PHE A 199 1.57 5.34 24.19
C PHE A 199 2.89 4.57 24.20
N PHE A 200 3.96 5.11 23.60
CA PHE A 200 5.32 4.71 23.98
C PHE A 200 5.83 5.72 25.03
N PRO A 201 5.84 5.37 26.33
CA PRO A 201 6.59 6.13 27.33
C PRO A 201 8.10 6.10 27.03
#